data_AF-A0A811K9G2-F1
#
_entry.id   AF-A0A811K9G2-F1
#
_cell.length_a   1.000
_cell.length_b   1.000
_cell.length_c   1.000
_cell.angle_alpha   90.00
_cell.angle_beta   90.00
_cell.angle_gamma   90.00
#
_symmetry.space_group_name_H-M   'P 1'
#
loop_
_entity.id
_entity.type
_entity.pdbx_description
1 polymer ?
#
loop_
_entity_poly.entity_id
_entity_poly.type
_entity_poly.pdbx_seq_one_letter_code
_entity_poly.pdbx_strand_id
1 'polypeptide(L)'
;MIIHRLGLEINNKESIYYWTAVNNIPVFCPALTDGSLGDMIYFFNIKAEKKLRVDIAEDVAHINTMAVKSQNTGVIILGGGFVKHHINNANLMRNGSNYAVYINTGQEFDGSDSGASPDEAVSWGKLRHGIEPVKLHSDATLVFPLIVARTFARSN
;
A
#
# COMPACT_ATOMS: atom_id res chain seq x y z
N MET A 1 -2.81 -12.87 -4.86
CA MET A 1 -3.15 -14.28 -4.49
C MET A 1 -2.16 -14.95 -3.50
N ILE A 2 -0.83 -14.80 -3.65
CA ILE A 2 0.15 -15.51 -2.80
C ILE A 2 0.09 -15.08 -1.32
N ILE A 3 0.09 -13.78 -1.04
CA ILE A 3 0.07 -13.25 0.34
C ILE A 3 -1.18 -13.72 1.09
N HIS A 4 -2.34 -13.74 0.41
CA HIS A 4 -3.58 -14.26 0.98
C HIS A 4 -3.44 -15.72 1.40
N ARG A 5 -2.85 -16.57 0.55
CA ARG A 5 -2.59 -17.98 0.90
C ARG A 5 -1.65 -18.09 2.10
N LEU A 6 -0.55 -17.34 2.12
CA LEU A 6 0.40 -17.33 3.25
C LEU A 6 -0.28 -16.89 4.55
N GLY A 7 -1.22 -15.93 4.49
CA GLY A 7 -2.03 -15.50 5.61
C GLY A 7 -2.94 -16.60 6.18
N LEU A 8 -3.54 -17.43 5.32
CA LEU A 8 -4.31 -18.59 5.77
C LEU A 8 -3.41 -19.69 6.36
N GLU A 9 -2.26 -19.96 5.73
CA GLU A 9 -1.33 -21.01 6.16
C GLU A 9 -0.67 -20.71 7.50
N ILE A 10 -0.30 -19.45 7.78
CA ILE A 10 0.34 -19.10 9.06
C ILE A 10 -0.61 -19.31 10.24
N ASN A 11 -1.92 -19.20 10.02
CA ASN A 11 -3.00 -19.46 10.98
C ASN A 11 -2.73 -18.92 12.41
N ASN A 12 -2.16 -17.73 12.49
CA ASN A 12 -1.76 -17.10 13.75
C ASN A 12 -2.38 -15.70 13.86
N LYS A 13 -3.14 -15.48 14.94
CA LYS A 13 -3.85 -14.23 15.22
C LYS A 13 -2.94 -13.03 15.50
N GLU A 14 -1.64 -13.24 15.73
CA GLU A 14 -0.66 -12.15 15.82
C GLU A 14 -0.20 -11.64 14.45
N SER A 15 -0.49 -12.39 13.36
CA SER A 15 -0.10 -12.01 12.00
C SER A 15 -1.11 -11.04 11.37
N ILE A 16 -0.62 -9.93 10.84
CA ILE A 16 -1.42 -9.01 10.01
C ILE A 16 -1.98 -9.77 8.79
N TYR A 17 -1.17 -10.61 8.15
CA TYR A 17 -1.58 -11.31 6.93
C TYR A 17 -2.67 -12.36 7.17
N TYR A 18 -2.70 -12.96 8.36
CA TYR A 18 -3.82 -13.79 8.79
C TYR A 18 -5.11 -12.99 8.80
N TRP A 19 -5.12 -11.83 9.47
CA TRP A 19 -6.30 -10.97 9.54
C TRP A 19 -6.72 -10.41 8.19
N THR A 20 -5.78 -10.07 7.31
CA THR A 20 -6.13 -9.63 5.96
C THR A 20 -6.79 -10.76 5.16
N ALA A 21 -6.32 -12.01 5.31
CA ALA A 21 -6.87 -13.13 4.58
C ALA A 21 -8.28 -13.50 5.07
N VAL A 22 -8.50 -13.64 6.38
CA VAL A 22 -9.83 -14.03 6.92
C VAL A 22 -10.89 -12.96 6.71
N ASN A 23 -10.49 -11.68 6.59
CA ASN A 23 -11.40 -10.56 6.33
C ASN A 23 -11.49 -10.19 4.83
N ASN A 24 -10.90 -10.97 3.93
CA ASN A 24 -10.88 -10.70 2.48
C ASN A 24 -10.35 -9.30 2.11
N ILE A 25 -9.34 -8.83 2.84
CA ILE A 25 -8.63 -7.57 2.55
C ILE A 25 -7.45 -7.90 1.62
N PRO A 26 -7.43 -7.42 0.36
CA PRO A 26 -6.35 -7.71 -0.55
C PRO A 26 -5.06 -6.99 -0.15
N VAL A 27 -3.92 -7.67 -0.31
CA VAL A 27 -2.59 -7.11 -0.12
C VAL A 27 -1.83 -7.18 -1.44
N PHE A 28 -1.40 -6.03 -1.94
CA PHE A 28 -0.64 -5.88 -3.18
C PHE A 28 0.84 -5.65 -2.88
N CYS A 29 1.71 -6.45 -3.48
CA CYS A 29 3.17 -6.28 -3.40
C CYS A 29 3.80 -6.64 -4.77
N PRO A 30 3.88 -5.68 -5.70
CA PRO A 30 4.43 -5.93 -7.02
C PRO A 30 5.91 -6.33 -7.02
N ALA A 31 6.67 -5.92 -6.01
CA ALA A 31 8.06 -6.35 -5.80
C ALA A 31 8.16 -7.53 -4.80
N LEU A 32 7.26 -8.51 -4.87
CA LEU A 32 7.20 -9.64 -3.93
C LEU A 32 8.51 -10.43 -3.80
N THR A 33 9.33 -10.40 -4.86
CA THR A 33 10.61 -11.10 -4.93
C THR A 33 11.78 -10.35 -4.30
N ASP A 34 11.60 -9.09 -3.89
CA ASP A 34 12.68 -8.26 -3.31
C ASP A 34 12.80 -8.51 -1.80
N GLY A 35 13.27 -9.71 -1.44
CA GLY A 35 13.50 -10.10 -0.05
C GLY A 35 13.56 -11.62 0.15
N SER A 36 13.52 -12.05 1.42
CA SER A 36 13.69 -13.46 1.80
C SER A 36 12.70 -14.43 1.12
N LEU A 37 11.46 -13.99 0.88
CA LEU A 37 10.50 -14.80 0.12
C LEU A 37 10.98 -15.04 -1.33
N GLY A 38 11.60 -14.04 -1.96
CA GLY A 38 12.24 -14.16 -3.26
C GLY A 38 13.36 -15.19 -3.27
N ASP A 39 14.21 -15.21 -2.24
CA ASP A 39 15.25 -16.23 -2.09
C ASP A 39 14.66 -17.64 -2.02
N MET A 40 13.57 -17.82 -1.27
CA MET A 40 12.89 -19.12 -1.18
C MET A 40 12.27 -19.52 -2.51
N ILE A 41 11.67 -18.58 -3.25
CA ILE A 41 11.15 -18.82 -4.60
C ILE A 41 12.29 -19.21 -5.56
N TYR A 42 13.45 -18.57 -5.44
CA TYR A 42 14.64 -18.91 -6.23
C TYR A 42 15.11 -20.33 -5.96
N PHE A 43 15.34 -20.70 -4.69
CA PHE A 43 15.78 -22.05 -4.33
C PHE A 43 14.76 -23.12 -4.70
N PHE A 44 13.46 -22.81 -4.55
CA PHE A 44 12.39 -23.68 -5.00
C PHE A 44 12.46 -23.90 -6.51
N ASN A 45 12.57 -22.84 -7.30
CA ASN A 45 12.57 -22.89 -8.77
C ASN A 45 13.81 -23.56 -9.37
N ILE A 46 14.92 -23.65 -8.64
CA ILE A 46 16.10 -24.45 -9.05
C ILE A 46 15.76 -25.95 -9.04
N LYS A 47 15.01 -26.40 -8.03
CA LYS A 47 14.76 -27.83 -7.77
C LYS A 47 13.44 -28.32 -8.37
N ALA A 48 12.46 -27.43 -8.53
CA ALA A 48 11.12 -27.79 -8.93
C ALA A 48 11.01 -28.07 -10.44
N GLU A 49 10.36 -29.18 -10.79
CA GLU A 49 10.00 -29.50 -12.19
C GLU A 49 9.05 -28.45 -12.77
N LYS A 50 8.06 -28.02 -11.96
CA LYS A 50 7.15 -26.93 -12.29
C LYS A 50 7.53 -25.66 -11.53
N LYS A 51 8.04 -24.69 -12.28
CA LYS A 51 8.46 -23.40 -11.72
C LYS A 51 7.26 -22.57 -11.27
N LEU A 52 7.37 -21.94 -10.10
CA LEU A 52 6.45 -20.90 -9.66
C LEU A 52 6.66 -19.65 -10.52
N ARG A 53 5.54 -19.07 -10.96
CA ARG A 53 5.47 -17.80 -11.68
C ARG A 53 4.57 -16.86 -10.88
N VAL A 54 5.02 -15.61 -10.74
CA VAL A 54 4.28 -14.54 -10.08
C VAL A 54 3.97 -13.52 -11.17
N ASP A 55 2.69 -13.40 -11.50
CA ASP A 55 2.22 -12.39 -12.44
C ASP A 55 1.77 -11.14 -11.66
N ILE A 56 2.43 -10.01 -11.95
CA ILE A 56 2.16 -8.72 -11.33
C ILE A 56 1.14 -7.90 -12.13
N ALA A 57 0.93 -8.23 -13.41
CA ALA A 57 0.02 -7.48 -14.28
C ALA A 57 -1.44 -7.65 -13.85
N GLU A 58 -1.81 -8.87 -13.43
CA GLU A 58 -3.13 -9.15 -12.87
C GLU A 58 -3.40 -8.37 -11.57
N ASP A 59 -2.41 -8.31 -10.67
CA ASP A 59 -2.51 -7.53 -9.42
C ASP A 59 -2.67 -6.02 -9.69
N VAL A 60 -2.00 -5.48 -10.72
CA VAL A 60 -2.19 -4.09 -11.18
C VAL A 60 -3.62 -3.85 -11.68
N ALA A 61 -4.17 -4.78 -12.46
CA ALA A 61 -5.56 -4.68 -12.92
C ALA A 61 -6.54 -4.69 -11.74
N HIS A 62 -6.28 -5.53 -10.73
CA HIS A 62 -7.10 -5.63 -9.53
C HIS A 62 -7.11 -4.34 -8.69
N ILE A 63 -5.95 -3.79 -8.33
CA ILE A 63 -5.89 -2.57 -7.51
C ILE A 63 -6.50 -1.36 -8.23
N ASN A 64 -6.26 -1.23 -9.54
CA ASN A 64 -6.82 -0.15 -10.34
C ASN A 64 -8.35 -0.29 -10.45
N THR A 65 -8.85 -1.50 -10.73
CA THR A 65 -10.29 -1.76 -10.80
C THR A 65 -10.97 -1.51 -9.46
N MET A 66 -10.33 -1.87 -8.35
CA MET A 66 -10.82 -1.58 -6.99
C MET A 66 -10.97 -0.06 -6.77
N ALA A 67 -9.98 0.73 -7.16
CA ALA A 67 -10.06 2.19 -7.07
C ALA A 67 -11.17 2.77 -7.95
N VAL A 68 -11.23 2.38 -9.24
CA VAL A 68 -12.23 2.87 -10.21
C VAL A 68 -13.66 2.58 -9.75
N LYS A 69 -13.91 1.39 -9.19
CA LYS A 69 -15.25 0.99 -8.71
C LYS A 69 -15.64 1.59 -7.35
N SER A 70 -14.72 2.27 -6.67
CA SER A 70 -14.97 2.84 -5.34
C SER A 70 -15.67 4.19 -5.42
N GLN A 71 -16.80 4.33 -4.70
CA GLN A 71 -17.56 5.59 -4.63
C GLN A 71 -16.71 6.73 -4.05
N ASN A 72 -15.99 6.46 -2.95
CA ASN A 72 -15.02 7.36 -2.34
C ASN A 72 -13.77 6.56 -1.95
N THR A 73 -12.61 7.20 -1.97
CA THR A 73 -11.36 6.60 -1.50
C THR A 73 -10.62 7.54 -0.55
N GLY A 74 -10.05 6.97 0.50
CA GLY A 74 -9.12 7.64 1.40
C GLY A 74 -7.81 6.87 1.44
N VAL A 75 -6.68 7.58 1.46
CA VAL A 75 -5.35 6.96 1.53
C VAL A 75 -4.65 7.36 2.83
N ILE A 76 -4.11 6.36 3.54
CA ILE A 76 -3.22 6.56 4.69
C ILE A 76 -1.92 5.87 4.33
N ILE A 77 -0.86 6.64 4.13
CA ILE A 77 0.42 6.15 3.63
C ILE A 77 1.51 6.43 4.66
N LEU A 78 2.10 5.36 5.18
CA LEU A 78 3.24 5.41 6.11
C LEU A 78 4.51 5.14 5.31
N GLY A 79 5.40 6.12 5.24
CA GLY A 79 6.62 6.07 4.42
C GLY A 79 6.42 6.58 2.98
N GLY A 80 7.24 6.06 2.07
CA GLY A 80 7.33 6.51 0.67
C GLY A 80 7.49 5.34 -0.31
N GLY A 81 8.26 5.57 -1.38
CA GLY A 81 8.66 4.56 -2.35
C GLY A 81 7.48 3.89 -3.06
N PHE A 82 7.63 2.59 -3.33
CA PHE A 82 6.68 1.83 -4.13
C PHE A 82 5.25 1.87 -3.56
N VAL A 83 5.11 1.78 -2.23
CA VAL A 83 3.80 1.78 -1.55
C VAL A 83 3.06 3.09 -1.81
N LYS A 84 3.74 4.23 -1.61
CA LYS A 84 3.16 5.55 -1.89
C LYS A 84 2.74 5.67 -3.35
N HIS A 85 3.65 5.38 -4.26
CA HIS A 85 3.42 5.58 -5.69
C HIS A 85 2.29 4.67 -6.19
N HIS A 86 2.28 3.39 -5.82
CA HIS A 86 1.33 2.41 -6.34
C HIS A 86 -0.12 2.70 -5.90
N ILE A 87 -0.32 3.06 -4.63
CA ILE A 87 -1.65 3.45 -4.12
C ILE A 87 -2.15 4.72 -4.80
N ASN A 88 -1.30 5.73 -4.95
CA ASN A 88 -1.67 6.98 -5.62
C ASN A 88 -1.94 6.78 -7.11
N ASN A 89 -1.16 5.94 -7.79
CA ASN A 89 -1.36 5.64 -9.20
C ASN A 89 -2.66 4.86 -9.46
N ALA A 90 -3.09 4.00 -8.53
CA ALA A 90 -4.41 3.39 -8.62
C ALA A 90 -5.53 4.43 -8.50
N ASN A 91 -5.37 5.42 -7.61
CA ASN A 91 -6.35 6.49 -7.44
C ASN A 91 -6.37 7.51 -8.59
N LEU A 92 -5.27 7.64 -9.34
CA LEU A 92 -5.27 8.40 -10.60
C LEU A 92 -6.36 7.90 -11.55
N MET A 93 -6.60 6.59 -11.61
CA MET A 93 -7.59 5.97 -12.51
C MET A 93 -9.04 6.40 -12.23
N ARG A 94 -9.29 7.00 -11.05
CA ARG A 94 -10.60 7.54 -10.64
C ARG A 94 -10.60 9.07 -10.47
N ASN A 95 -9.62 9.76 -11.06
CA ASN A 95 -9.39 11.21 -10.92
C ASN A 95 -9.08 11.66 -9.48
N GLY A 96 -8.31 10.85 -8.78
CA GLY A 96 -7.72 11.16 -7.48
C GLY A 96 -8.52 10.64 -6.28
N SER A 97 -7.85 10.52 -5.14
CA SER A 97 -8.51 10.16 -3.88
C SER A 97 -9.26 11.35 -3.26
N ASN A 98 -10.27 11.05 -2.43
CA ASN A 98 -11.09 12.05 -1.73
C ASN A 98 -10.41 12.56 -0.44
N TYR A 99 -9.58 11.72 0.17
CA TYR A 99 -8.87 12.01 1.41
C TYR A 99 -7.44 11.46 1.33
N ALA A 100 -6.48 12.16 1.93
CA ALA A 100 -5.09 11.70 1.95
C ALA A 100 -4.36 12.14 3.23
N VAL A 101 -3.71 11.17 3.88
CA VAL A 101 -2.81 11.40 5.01
C VAL A 101 -1.49 10.68 4.73
N TYR A 102 -0.39 11.43 4.70
CA TYR A 102 0.96 10.90 4.55
C TYR A 102 1.74 11.10 5.85
N ILE A 103 2.47 10.08 6.28
CA ILE A 103 3.36 10.14 7.43
C ILE A 103 4.71 9.59 6.98
N ASN A 104 5.66 10.48 6.74
CA ASN A 104 6.99 10.08 6.28
C ASN A 104 8.05 11.11 6.66
N THR A 105 9.31 10.74 6.46
CA THR A 105 10.48 11.58 6.74
C THR A 105 11.07 12.22 5.49
N GLY A 106 10.47 11.97 4.32
CA GLY A 106 10.96 12.41 3.02
C GLY A 106 10.84 13.93 2.83
N GLN A 107 11.83 14.51 2.16
CA GLN A 107 11.95 15.93 1.91
C GLN A 107 11.89 16.22 0.41
N GLU A 108 11.34 17.36 0.03
CA GLU A 108 11.05 17.68 -1.38
C GLU A 108 12.28 18.09 -2.20
N PHE A 109 13.35 18.53 -1.53
CA PHE A 109 14.51 19.16 -2.19
C PHE A 109 15.25 18.24 -3.18
N ASP A 110 15.12 16.92 -3.03
CA ASP A 110 15.79 15.92 -3.88
C ASP A 110 14.96 15.51 -5.10
N GLY A 111 13.73 16.04 -5.24
CA GLY A 111 12.81 15.71 -6.33
C GLY A 111 12.30 14.26 -6.31
N SER A 112 12.39 13.56 -5.17
CA SER A 112 11.90 12.18 -5.06
C SER A 112 10.38 12.11 -4.87
N ASP A 113 9.72 11.11 -5.48
CA ASP A 113 8.31 10.83 -5.19
C ASP A 113 8.12 10.54 -3.68
N SER A 114 9.08 9.87 -3.03
CA SER A 114 9.02 9.60 -1.59
C SER A 114 8.91 10.88 -0.74
N GLY A 115 9.64 11.94 -1.13
CA GLY A 115 9.68 13.21 -0.44
C GLY A 115 8.62 14.21 -0.88
N ALA A 116 8.00 14.02 -2.04
CA ALA A 116 6.98 14.89 -2.62
C ALA A 116 5.89 15.35 -1.62
N SER A 117 5.49 16.62 -1.73
CA SER A 117 4.30 17.14 -1.06
C SER A 117 3.02 16.53 -1.65
N PRO A 118 1.91 16.54 -0.89
CA PRO A 118 0.61 16.16 -1.46
C PRO A 118 0.18 17.04 -2.64
N ASP A 119 0.59 18.31 -2.68
CA ASP A 119 0.26 19.23 -3.77
C ASP A 119 0.83 18.75 -5.11
N GLU A 120 2.02 18.13 -5.12
CA GLU A 120 2.53 17.46 -6.31
C GLU A 120 1.57 16.37 -6.77
N ALA A 121 1.06 15.54 -5.87
CA ALA A 121 0.11 14.48 -6.21
C ALA A 121 -1.24 15.03 -6.74
N VAL A 122 -1.66 16.23 -6.31
CA VAL A 122 -2.82 16.93 -6.89
C VAL A 122 -2.55 17.33 -8.34
N SER A 123 -1.35 17.85 -8.65
CA SER A 123 -0.97 18.26 -10.01
C SER A 123 -1.04 17.11 -11.03
N TRP A 124 -0.74 15.89 -10.59
CA TRP A 124 -0.83 14.68 -11.41
C TRP A 124 -2.25 14.10 -11.49
N GLY A 125 -3.21 14.59 -10.70
CA GLY A 125 -4.55 14.01 -10.56
C GLY A 125 -4.58 12.72 -9.74
N LYS A 126 -3.49 12.40 -9.02
CA LYS A 126 -3.43 11.27 -8.06
C LYS A 126 -4.23 11.56 -6.79
N LEU A 127 -4.34 12.85 -6.45
CA LEU A 127 -5.26 13.39 -5.44
C LEU A 127 -6.28 14.31 -6.13
N ARG A 128 -7.52 14.33 -5.63
CA ARG A 128 -8.56 15.17 -6.22
C ARG A 128 -8.28 16.65 -5.92
N HIS A 129 -8.64 17.54 -6.84
CA HIS A 129 -8.56 18.98 -6.61
C HIS A 129 -9.52 19.41 -5.49
N GLY A 130 -9.08 20.35 -4.65
CA GLY A 130 -9.89 20.94 -3.58
C GLY A 130 -10.06 20.07 -2.34
N ILE A 131 -9.33 18.96 -2.21
CA ILE A 131 -9.25 18.21 -0.96
C ILE A 131 -8.22 18.87 -0.02
N GLU A 132 -8.28 18.51 1.26
CA GLU A 132 -7.31 18.96 2.27
C GLU A 132 -6.38 17.78 2.65
N PRO A 133 -5.32 17.51 1.86
CA PRO A 133 -4.41 16.43 2.17
C PRO A 133 -3.45 16.85 3.30
N VAL A 134 -3.08 15.92 4.17
CA VAL A 134 -2.17 16.18 5.29
C VAL A 134 -0.89 15.37 5.12
N LYS A 135 0.26 16.04 5.20
CA LYS A 135 1.57 15.38 5.33
C LYS A 135 2.17 15.71 6.69
N LEU A 136 2.46 14.68 7.48
CA LEU A 136 3.16 14.79 8.75
C LEU A 136 4.61 14.35 8.56
N HIS A 137 5.54 15.30 8.70
CA HIS A 137 6.98 15.03 8.68
C HIS A 137 7.42 14.42 10.01
N SER A 138 7.32 13.10 10.14
CA SER A 138 7.66 12.40 11.37
C SER A 138 7.97 10.93 11.11
N ASP A 139 8.66 10.31 12.06
CA ASP A 139 8.78 8.85 12.12
C ASP A 139 7.41 8.26 12.51
N ALA A 140 6.91 7.33 11.68
CA ALA A 140 5.61 6.72 11.87
C ALA A 140 5.48 5.99 13.21
N THR A 141 6.57 5.47 13.78
CA THR A 141 6.57 4.76 15.06
C THR A 141 6.17 5.66 16.23
N LEU A 142 6.45 6.97 16.15
CA LEU A 142 6.12 7.93 17.19
C LEU A 142 4.65 8.37 17.13
N VAL A 143 4.14 8.58 15.92
CA VAL A 143 2.86 9.29 15.70
C VAL A 143 1.72 8.38 15.29
N PHE A 144 1.98 7.29 14.58
CA PHE A 144 0.93 6.40 14.08
C PHE A 144 0.14 5.72 15.21
N PRO A 145 0.77 5.23 16.31
CA PRO A 145 0.01 4.70 17.45
C PRO A 145 -0.94 5.73 18.07
N LEU A 146 -0.53 7.01 18.15
CA LEU A 146 -1.36 8.09 18.68
C LEU A 146 -2.53 8.42 17.75
N ILE A 147 -2.29 8.41 16.43
CA ILE A 147 -3.34 8.61 15.42
C ILE A 147 -4.37 7.48 15.51
N VAL A 148 -3.92 6.22 15.59
CA VAL A 148 -4.81 5.06 15.78
C VAL A 148 -5.63 5.22 17.06
N ALA A 149 -5.01 5.59 18.19
CA ALA A 149 -5.70 5.79 19.47
C ALA A 149 -6.78 6.88 19.43
N ARG A 150 -6.61 7.92 18.60
CA ARG A 150 -7.57 9.03 18.48
C ARG A 150 -8.56 8.89 17.33
N THR A 151 -8.34 7.95 16.41
CA THR A 151 -9.21 7.69 15.26
C THR A 151 -9.80 6.28 15.33
N PHE A 152 -9.10 5.26 14.82
CA PHE A 152 -9.62 3.89 14.68
C PHE A 152 -9.96 3.19 15.99
N ALA A 153 -9.18 3.39 17.06
CA ALA A 153 -9.39 2.74 18.35
C ALA A 153 -10.39 3.49 19.25
N ARG A 154 -10.79 4.72 18.85
CA ARG A 154 -11.75 5.50 19.60
C ARG A 154 -13.13 4.85 19.47
N SER A 155 -13.66 4.32 20.57
CA SER A 155 -15.07 3.92 20.65
C SER A 155 -15.92 5.17 20.46
N ASN A 156 -16.88 5.13 19.53
CA ASN A 156 -17.90 6.17 19.41
C ASN A 156 -18.77 6.20 20.66
#